data_AF-A0A1W9S1F9-F1
#
_entry.id   AF-A0A1W9S1F9-F1
#
_cell.length_a   1.000
_cell.length_b   1.000
_cell.length_c   1.000
_cell.angle_alpha   90.00
_cell.angle_beta   90.00
_cell.angle_gamma   90.00
#
_symmetry.space_group_name_H-M   'P 1'
#
loop_
_entity.id
_entity.type
_entity.pdbx_description
1 polymer ?
#
loop_
_entity_poly.entity_id
_entity_poly.type
_entity_poly.pdbx_seq_one_letter_code
_entity_poly.pdbx_strand_id
1 'polypeptide(L)'
;MSCYRDKALKELVRDASALIEADRRVVKAIVESDFESLPTLISEFREKKIKVQSGLSEFPVVEGVDDSAREVLARVQRKFPTDSVIEELKRTVGEEGSLYELSDEEAWELGSDLLYSWISHYEYVRNIFKVNTLILRTTIPPSLRQYILEARNCFALEQNNAVISMCRAILEAATKDLCEKKGFFEPHREKVIEINPEVFNQLIGAISSGKLKRRAVKIYYRDACPGLFTEIGQSTQTKLFESFARQPT
;
A
#
# COMPACT_ATOMS: atom_id res chain seq x y z
N MET A 1 -25.23 -1.52 4.76
CA MET A 1 -23.93 -0.89 4.43
C MET A 1 -23.19 -1.54 3.24
N SER A 2 -23.30 -2.86 2.99
CA SER A 2 -22.59 -3.52 1.87
C SER A 2 -22.93 -2.94 0.48
N CYS A 3 -24.21 -2.75 0.17
CA CYS A 3 -24.66 -2.28 -1.15
C CYS A 3 -24.11 -0.89 -1.53
N TYR A 4 -24.00 0.04 -0.57
CA TYR A 4 -23.45 1.37 -0.83
C TYR A 4 -21.96 1.30 -1.17
N ARG A 5 -21.19 0.51 -0.41
CA ARG A 5 -19.76 0.32 -0.64
C ARG A 5 -19.48 -0.32 -2.00
N ASP A 6 -20.26 -1.33 -2.38
CA ASP A 6 -20.11 -2.01 -3.68
C ASP A 6 -20.41 -1.06 -4.84
N LYS A 7 -21.41 -0.19 -4.70
CA LYS A 7 -21.72 0.83 -5.70
C LYS A 7 -20.59 1.87 -5.81
N ALA A 8 -20.14 2.42 -4.69
CA ALA A 8 -19.05 3.40 -4.66
C ALA A 8 -17.76 2.82 -5.27
N LEU A 9 -17.45 1.55 -4.97
CA LEU A 9 -16.29 0.88 -5.54
C LEU A 9 -16.39 0.69 -7.06
N LYS A 10 -17.57 0.32 -7.58
CA LYS A 10 -17.79 0.22 -9.03
C LYS A 10 -17.63 1.57 -9.73
N GLU A 11 -18.15 2.64 -9.11
CA GLU A 11 -17.99 4.00 -9.61
C GLU A 11 -16.51 4.42 -9.60
N LEU A 12 -15.77 4.10 -8.54
CA LEU A 12 -14.34 4.36 -8.43
C LEU A 12 -13.52 3.62 -9.51
N VAL A 13 -13.82 2.34 -9.78
CA VAL A 13 -13.16 1.57 -10.84
C VAL A 13 -13.45 2.16 -12.23
N ARG A 14 -14.68 2.62 -12.46
CA ARG A 14 -15.06 3.31 -13.71
C ARG A 14 -14.28 4.62 -13.88
N ASP A 15 -14.23 5.43 -12.82
CA ASP A 15 -13.52 6.71 -12.84
C ASP A 15 -12.00 6.51 -13.00
N ALA A 16 -11.43 5.48 -12.35
CA ALA A 16 -10.04 5.07 -12.53
C ALA A 16 -9.74 4.63 -13.98
N SER A 17 -10.66 3.90 -14.61
CA SER A 17 -10.54 3.52 -16.03
C SER A 17 -10.58 4.75 -16.94
N ALA A 18 -11.46 5.71 -16.65
CA ALA A 18 -11.55 6.96 -17.40
C ALA A 18 -10.29 7.83 -17.23
N LEU A 19 -9.65 7.80 -16.06
CA LEU A 19 -8.36 8.46 -15.82
C LEU A 19 -7.24 7.85 -16.67
N ILE A 20 -7.18 6.51 -16.75
CA ILE A 20 -6.19 5.82 -17.61
C ILE A 20 -6.38 6.21 -19.08
N GLU A 21 -7.62 6.34 -19.54
CA GLU A 21 -7.90 6.77 -20.92
C GLU A 21 -7.58 8.26 -21.15
N ALA A 22 -7.78 9.11 -20.15
CA ALA A 22 -7.35 10.51 -20.22
C ALA A 22 -5.81 10.64 -20.36
N ASP A 23 -5.05 9.85 -19.59
CA ASP A 23 -3.57 9.78 -19.73
C ASP A 23 -3.16 9.40 -21.16
N ARG A 24 -3.80 8.38 -21.74
CA ARG A 24 -3.52 7.94 -23.11
C ARG A 24 -3.77 9.05 -24.13
N ARG A 25 -4.84 9.83 -23.97
CA ARG A 25 -5.14 10.95 -24.87
C ARG A 25 -4.10 12.06 -24.76
N VAL A 26 -3.64 12.39 -23.55
CA VAL A 26 -2.56 13.37 -23.37
C VAL A 26 -1.27 12.88 -24.02
N VAL A 27 -0.87 11.63 -23.75
CA VAL A 27 0.34 11.03 -24.36
C VAL A 27 0.22 11.01 -25.89
N LYS A 28 -0.94 10.65 -26.43
CA LYS A 28 -1.20 10.65 -27.87
C LYS A 28 -1.05 12.05 -28.49
N ALA A 29 -1.66 13.07 -27.88
CA ALA A 29 -1.55 14.45 -28.36
C ALA A 29 -0.10 14.93 -28.43
N ILE A 30 0.73 14.57 -27.45
CA ILE A 30 2.17 14.89 -27.44
C ILE A 30 2.90 14.18 -28.59
N VAL A 31 2.66 12.88 -28.78
CA VAL A 31 3.28 12.09 -29.85
C VAL A 31 2.89 12.62 -31.23
N GLU A 32 1.64 13.06 -31.38
CA GLU A 32 1.09 13.63 -32.63
C GLU A 32 1.39 15.13 -32.79
N SER A 33 2.06 15.76 -31.81
CA SER A 33 2.33 17.20 -31.77
C SER A 33 1.09 18.09 -31.83
N ASP A 34 -0.06 17.59 -31.34
CA ASP A 34 -1.30 18.34 -31.19
C ASP A 34 -1.26 19.18 -29.90
N PHE A 35 -0.49 20.27 -29.95
CA PHE A 35 -0.35 21.18 -28.81
C PHE A 35 -1.56 22.10 -28.60
N GLU A 36 -2.46 22.20 -29.59
CA GLU A 36 -3.68 23.00 -29.47
C GLU A 36 -4.67 22.37 -28.48
N SER A 37 -4.84 21.05 -28.52
CA SER A 37 -5.75 20.34 -27.59
C SER A 37 -5.12 20.01 -26.23
N LEU A 38 -3.79 20.07 -26.13
CA LEU A 38 -3.03 19.61 -24.96
C LEU A 38 -3.46 20.28 -23.63
N PRO A 39 -3.67 21.60 -23.53
CA PRO A 39 -4.08 22.23 -22.27
C PRO A 39 -5.41 21.69 -21.73
N THR A 40 -6.39 21.49 -22.62
CA THR A 40 -7.70 20.95 -22.26
C THR A 40 -7.59 19.50 -21.79
N LEU A 41 -6.80 18.68 -22.47
CA LEU A 41 -6.59 17.28 -22.09
C LEU A 41 -5.85 17.14 -20.75
N ILE A 42 -4.88 18.01 -20.47
CA ILE A 42 -4.18 18.05 -19.18
C ILE A 42 -5.14 18.45 -18.05
N SER A 43 -5.99 19.46 -18.26
CA SER A 43 -7.01 19.86 -17.28
C SER A 43 -7.96 18.70 -16.97
N GLU A 44 -8.47 18.04 -18.01
CA GLU A 44 -9.36 16.89 -17.86
C GLU A 44 -8.68 15.73 -17.10
N PHE A 45 -7.42 15.43 -17.43
CA PHE A 45 -6.63 14.42 -16.71
C PHE A 45 -6.48 14.79 -15.22
N ARG A 46 -6.16 16.06 -14.92
CA ARG A 46 -5.99 16.57 -13.55
C ARG A 46 -7.26 16.40 -12.73
N GLU A 47 -8.40 16.86 -13.26
CA GLU A 47 -9.71 16.75 -12.59
C GLU A 47 -10.06 15.29 -12.28
N LYS A 48 -9.90 14.40 -13.26
CA LYS A 48 -10.14 12.96 -13.05
C LYS A 48 -9.19 12.36 -12.02
N LYS A 49 -7.92 12.79 -12.02
CA LYS A 49 -6.93 12.29 -11.06
C LYS A 49 -7.27 12.70 -9.64
N ILE A 50 -7.61 13.97 -9.43
CA ILE A 50 -8.08 14.48 -8.13
C ILE A 50 -9.30 13.67 -7.69
N LYS A 51 -10.32 13.53 -8.54
CA LYS A 51 -11.52 12.75 -8.21
C LYS A 51 -11.23 11.31 -7.79
N VAL A 52 -10.38 10.61 -8.54
CA VAL A 52 -10.00 9.22 -8.24
C VAL A 52 -9.18 9.13 -6.95
N GLN A 53 -8.25 10.07 -6.73
CA GLN A 53 -7.45 10.11 -5.51
C GLN A 53 -8.31 10.44 -4.27
N SER A 54 -9.25 11.38 -4.37
CA SER A 54 -10.23 11.65 -3.33
C SER A 54 -11.06 10.41 -3.01
N GLY A 55 -11.59 9.72 -4.03
CA GLY A 55 -12.36 8.49 -3.84
C GLY A 55 -11.54 7.36 -3.23
N LEU A 56 -10.29 7.15 -3.68
CA LEU A 56 -9.37 6.21 -3.03
C LEU A 56 -9.09 6.63 -1.58
N SER A 57 -9.03 7.94 -1.30
CA SER A 57 -8.71 8.42 0.02
C SER A 57 -9.76 8.07 1.07
N GLU A 58 -11.01 7.86 0.68
CA GLU A 58 -12.09 7.39 1.56
C GLU A 58 -11.96 5.90 1.92
N PHE A 59 -11.19 5.14 1.15
CA PHE A 59 -10.97 3.72 1.37
C PHE A 59 -9.50 3.45 1.72
N PRO A 60 -9.14 3.31 3.00
CA PRO A 60 -7.80 2.83 3.38
C PRO A 60 -7.51 1.43 2.84
N VAL A 61 -8.56 0.59 2.74
CA VAL A 61 -8.49 -0.78 2.24
C VAL A 61 -9.67 -1.09 1.32
N VAL A 62 -9.35 -1.61 0.13
CA VAL A 62 -10.29 -2.19 -0.83
C VAL A 62 -10.04 -3.70 -0.86
N GLU A 63 -11.05 -4.49 -0.53
CA GLU A 63 -10.94 -5.96 -0.36
C GLU A 63 -11.91 -6.67 -1.28
N GLY A 64 -11.61 -7.92 -1.65
CA GLY A 64 -12.52 -8.78 -2.40
C GLY A 64 -12.78 -8.33 -3.84
N VAL A 65 -11.89 -7.50 -4.40
CA VAL A 65 -11.96 -7.08 -5.79
C VAL A 65 -11.47 -8.17 -6.74
N ASP A 66 -12.11 -8.27 -7.90
CA ASP A 66 -11.60 -9.09 -8.99
C ASP A 66 -10.27 -8.55 -9.55
N ASP A 67 -9.63 -9.36 -10.38
CA ASP A 67 -8.31 -9.05 -10.91
C ASP A 67 -8.26 -7.85 -11.83
N SER A 68 -9.32 -7.63 -12.60
CA SER A 68 -9.42 -6.50 -13.50
C SER A 68 -9.53 -5.20 -12.72
N ALA A 69 -10.45 -5.14 -11.75
CA ALA A 69 -10.63 -3.98 -10.88
C ALA A 69 -9.35 -3.69 -10.08
N ARG A 70 -8.71 -4.74 -9.55
CA ARG A 70 -7.44 -4.61 -8.82
C ARG A 70 -6.33 -4.03 -9.69
N GLU A 71 -6.19 -4.49 -10.93
CA GLU A 71 -5.17 -3.98 -11.85
C GLU A 71 -5.39 -2.52 -12.21
N VAL A 72 -6.64 -2.13 -12.50
CA VAL A 72 -7.03 -0.74 -12.78
C VAL A 72 -6.71 0.17 -11.58
N LEU A 73 -7.16 -0.21 -10.38
CA LEU A 73 -6.93 0.58 -9.17
C LEU A 73 -5.43 0.65 -8.80
N ALA A 74 -4.68 -0.44 -8.99
CA ALA A 74 -3.23 -0.44 -8.78
C ALA A 74 -2.49 0.41 -9.82
N ARG A 75 -3.01 0.50 -11.06
CA ARG A 75 -2.42 1.32 -12.13
C ARG A 75 -2.55 2.81 -11.83
N VAL A 76 -3.68 3.27 -11.29
CA VAL A 76 -3.90 4.70 -11.00
C VAL A 76 -3.10 5.21 -9.80
N GLN A 77 -2.65 4.33 -8.90
CA GLN A 77 -1.77 4.67 -7.78
C GLN A 77 -0.30 4.86 -8.18
N ARG A 78 0.06 4.49 -9.43
CA ARG A 78 1.41 4.67 -9.96
C ARG A 78 1.51 6.00 -10.70
N LYS A 79 2.73 6.53 -10.79
CA LYS A 79 3.01 7.72 -11.60
C LYS A 79 2.62 7.46 -13.06
N PHE A 80 1.84 8.37 -13.62
CA PHE A 80 1.47 8.37 -15.04
C PHE A 80 2.54 9.07 -15.88
N PRO A 81 2.72 8.70 -17.15
CA PRO A 81 3.54 9.46 -18.09
C PRO A 81 3.13 10.94 -18.15
N THR A 82 1.82 11.22 -18.14
CA THR A 82 1.28 12.59 -18.11
C THR A 82 1.81 13.39 -16.91
N ASP A 83 2.08 12.75 -15.77
CA ASP A 83 2.63 13.43 -14.59
C ASP A 83 4.03 14.01 -14.87
N SER A 84 4.85 13.30 -15.64
CA SER A 84 6.19 13.77 -16.03
C SER A 84 6.12 14.91 -17.05
N VAL A 85 5.15 14.89 -17.96
CA VAL A 85 4.90 15.98 -18.92
C VAL A 85 4.54 17.26 -18.16
N ILE A 86 3.62 17.12 -17.21
CA ILE A 86 3.17 18.20 -16.34
C ILE A 86 4.35 18.81 -15.57
N GLU A 87 5.21 17.98 -14.97
CA GLU A 87 6.40 18.44 -14.23
C GLU A 87 7.39 19.21 -15.14
N GLU A 88 7.57 18.78 -16.39
CA GLU A 88 8.44 19.45 -17.36
C GLU A 88 7.88 20.82 -17.80
N LEU A 89 6.57 20.88 -18.07
CA LEU A 89 5.90 22.14 -18.41
C LEU A 89 6.08 23.17 -17.28
N LYS A 90 5.93 22.75 -16.03
CA LYS A 90 6.15 23.62 -14.86
C LYS A 90 7.56 24.15 -14.75
N ARG A 91 8.56 23.29 -14.95
CA ARG A 91 9.96 23.69 -14.94
C ARG A 91 10.25 24.76 -15.99
N THR A 92 9.56 24.69 -17.13
CA THR A 92 9.71 25.66 -18.23
C THR A 92 9.06 27.01 -17.91
N VAL A 93 7.90 27.01 -17.24
CA VAL A 93 7.17 28.24 -16.87
C VAL A 93 7.77 28.92 -15.62
N GLY A 94 8.52 28.18 -14.80
CA GLY A 94 9.13 28.70 -13.57
C GLY A 94 8.16 28.77 -12.39
N GLU A 95 7.06 28.01 -12.44
CA GLU A 95 6.11 27.90 -11.33
C GLU A 95 6.56 26.82 -10.33
N GLU A 96 6.75 27.20 -9.06
CA GLU A 96 7.23 26.31 -7.99
C GLU A 96 6.14 25.44 -7.30
N GLY A 97 4.89 25.44 -7.77
CA GLY A 97 3.81 24.64 -7.17
C GLY A 97 3.79 23.17 -7.66
N SER A 98 3.31 22.22 -6.85
CA SER A 98 3.02 20.84 -7.29
C SER A 98 1.65 20.78 -7.98
N LEU A 99 1.49 20.06 -9.11
CA LEU A 99 0.22 20.12 -9.90
C LEU A 99 -0.95 19.35 -9.26
N TYR A 100 -0.63 18.58 -8.22
CA TYR A 100 -1.56 17.86 -7.36
C TYR A 100 -1.74 18.54 -6.01
N GLU A 101 -1.22 19.78 -5.86
CA GLU A 101 -1.63 20.60 -4.74
C GLU A 101 -3.08 21.02 -4.98
N LEU A 102 -3.90 20.67 -4.00
CA LEU A 102 -5.24 21.22 -3.86
C LEU A 102 -5.12 22.74 -3.81
N SER A 103 -6.06 23.46 -4.40
CA SER A 103 -6.14 24.91 -4.15
C SER A 103 -6.35 25.16 -2.65
N ASP A 104 -6.02 26.37 -2.20
CA ASP A 104 -6.25 26.76 -0.81
C ASP A 104 -7.73 26.56 -0.42
N GLU A 105 -8.68 26.88 -1.32
CA GLU A 105 -10.10 26.58 -1.12
C GLU A 105 -10.41 25.08 -1.05
N GLU A 106 -9.91 24.25 -1.98
CA GLU A 106 -10.17 22.79 -1.97
C GLU A 106 -9.61 22.14 -0.71
N ALA A 107 -8.43 22.56 -0.28
CA ALA A 107 -7.79 22.10 0.95
C ALA A 107 -8.54 22.58 2.20
N TRP A 108 -9.08 23.80 2.17
CA TRP A 108 -9.88 24.35 3.25
C TRP A 108 -11.20 23.59 3.40
N GLU A 109 -11.91 23.31 2.31
CA GLU A 109 -13.17 22.53 2.32
C GLU A 109 -12.96 21.10 2.82
N LEU A 110 -11.87 20.44 2.42
CA LEU A 110 -11.52 19.10 2.91
C LEU A 110 -11.01 19.12 4.36
N GLY A 111 -10.55 20.28 4.81
CA GLY A 111 -9.85 20.49 6.06
C GLY A 111 -10.71 20.88 7.24
N SER A 112 -11.68 21.77 7.04
CA SER A 112 -12.34 22.54 8.12
C SER A 112 -12.90 21.74 9.29
N ASP A 113 -13.17 20.45 9.07
CA ASP A 113 -13.80 19.58 10.04
C ASP A 113 -12.82 18.80 10.95
N LEU A 114 -11.51 18.80 10.66
CA LEU A 114 -10.64 17.71 11.13
C LEU A 114 -9.49 18.06 12.09
N LEU A 115 -8.97 19.29 12.23
CA LEU A 115 -7.67 19.46 12.91
C LEU A 115 -7.49 20.64 13.88
N TYR A 116 -6.58 20.39 14.82
CA TYR A 116 -6.05 21.26 15.86
C TYR A 116 -5.02 22.25 15.32
N SER A 117 -4.76 23.34 16.05
CA SER A 117 -3.91 24.49 15.69
C SER A 117 -2.44 24.20 15.32
N TRP A 118 -1.96 22.96 15.45
CA TRP A 118 -0.53 22.62 15.30
C TRP A 118 -0.19 21.87 14.00
N ILE A 119 -1.19 21.44 13.22
CA ILE A 119 -0.97 20.89 11.87
C ILE A 119 -1.92 21.55 10.88
N SER A 120 -1.39 21.97 9.73
CA SER A 120 -2.22 22.57 8.69
C SER A 120 -3.11 21.49 8.07
N HIS A 121 -4.40 21.80 7.93
CA HIS A 121 -5.34 20.92 7.24
C HIS A 121 -4.89 20.55 5.83
N TYR A 122 -4.24 21.50 5.15
CA TYR A 122 -3.61 21.30 3.86
C TYR A 122 -2.56 20.18 3.89
N GLU A 123 -1.65 20.22 4.87
CA GLU A 123 -0.57 19.23 4.98
C GLU A 123 -1.11 17.84 5.26
N TYR A 124 -2.13 17.75 6.12
CA TYR A 124 -2.79 16.49 6.41
C TYR A 124 -3.43 15.88 5.15
N VAL A 125 -4.26 16.64 4.43
CA VAL A 125 -4.92 16.13 3.21
C VAL A 125 -3.87 15.78 2.16
N ARG A 126 -2.87 16.64 1.95
CA ARG A 126 -1.74 16.36 1.04
C ARG A 126 -1.04 15.06 1.39
N ASN A 127 -0.78 14.81 2.69
CA ASN A 127 -0.11 13.60 3.14
C ASN A 127 -1.03 12.36 3.06
N ILE A 128 -2.34 12.51 3.28
CA ILE A 128 -3.35 11.45 3.06
C ILE A 128 -3.37 10.98 1.60
N PHE A 129 -3.20 11.90 0.64
CA PHE A 129 -3.14 11.60 -0.79
C PHE A 129 -1.82 10.92 -1.21
N LYS A 130 -0.74 11.14 -0.46
CA LYS A 130 0.54 10.42 -0.67
C LYS A 130 0.45 8.95 -0.24
N VAL A 131 -0.41 8.63 0.72
CA VAL A 131 -0.60 7.25 1.18
C VAL A 131 -1.62 6.54 0.30
N ASN A 132 -1.12 5.60 -0.50
CA ASN A 132 -1.95 4.76 -1.35
C ASN A 132 -2.90 3.86 -0.53
N THR A 133 -4.09 3.63 -1.07
CA THR A 133 -5.03 2.62 -0.61
C THR A 133 -4.49 1.21 -0.79
N LEU A 134 -4.67 0.34 0.20
CA LEU A 134 -4.33 -1.07 0.07
C LEU A 134 -5.42 -1.82 -0.72
N ILE A 135 -5.06 -2.44 -1.84
CA ILE A 135 -5.99 -3.17 -2.72
C ILE A 135 -5.71 -4.67 -2.64
N LEU A 136 -6.66 -5.45 -2.15
CA LEU A 136 -6.50 -6.87 -1.82
C LEU A 136 -7.56 -7.74 -2.52
N ARG A 137 -7.12 -8.92 -2.97
CA ARG A 137 -8.02 -9.99 -3.45
C ARG A 137 -8.78 -10.67 -2.32
N THR A 138 -8.16 -10.75 -1.15
CA THR A 138 -8.73 -11.39 0.04
C THR A 138 -9.34 -10.36 0.97
N THR A 139 -10.28 -10.80 1.79
CA THR A 139 -10.74 -10.07 2.96
C THR A 139 -9.69 -10.13 4.07
N ILE A 140 -9.65 -9.09 4.90
CA ILE A 140 -8.81 -9.04 6.11
C ILE A 140 -9.67 -8.89 7.37
N PRO A 141 -9.16 -9.29 8.54
CA PRO A 141 -9.87 -9.09 9.80
C PRO A 141 -10.16 -7.60 10.09
N PRO A 142 -11.29 -7.27 10.75
CA PRO A 142 -11.62 -5.89 11.10
C PRO A 142 -10.54 -5.17 11.92
N SER A 143 -9.86 -5.89 12.83
CA SER A 143 -8.74 -5.36 13.62
C SER A 143 -7.57 -4.91 12.74
N LEU A 144 -7.24 -5.67 11.69
CA LEU A 144 -6.18 -5.31 10.76
C LEU A 144 -6.55 -4.05 9.96
N ARG A 145 -7.82 -3.92 9.57
CA ARG A 145 -8.32 -2.73 8.89
C ARG A 145 -8.19 -1.48 9.78
N GLN A 146 -8.48 -1.61 11.07
CA GLN A 146 -8.31 -0.52 12.03
C GLN A 146 -6.84 -0.11 12.15
N TYR A 147 -5.91 -1.05 12.23
CA TYR A 147 -4.48 -0.72 12.25
C TYR A 147 -4.01 0.00 10.99
N ILE A 148 -4.49 -0.40 9.81
CA ILE A 148 -4.14 0.26 8.54
C ILE A 148 -4.67 1.70 8.52
N LEU A 149 -5.91 1.93 8.97
CA LEU A 149 -6.46 3.28 9.09
C LEU A 149 -5.64 4.13 10.05
N GLU A 150 -5.29 3.60 11.22
CA GLU A 150 -4.49 4.31 12.21
C GLU A 150 -3.09 4.64 11.69
N ALA A 151 -2.42 3.68 11.05
CA ALA A 151 -1.11 3.89 10.44
C ALA A 151 -1.13 5.01 9.39
N ARG A 152 -2.21 5.08 8.61
CA ARG A 152 -2.42 6.12 7.60
C ARG A 152 -2.65 7.50 8.23
N ASN A 153 -3.43 7.57 9.29
CA ASN A 153 -3.64 8.82 10.05
C ASN A 153 -2.33 9.27 10.70
N CYS A 154 -1.59 8.37 11.36
CA CYS A 154 -0.27 8.68 11.92
C CYS A 154 0.70 9.21 10.85
N PHE A 155 0.68 8.65 9.64
CA PHE A 155 1.51 9.14 8.55
C PHE A 155 1.10 10.55 8.11
N ALA A 156 -0.20 10.80 7.97
CA ALA A 156 -0.70 12.12 7.60
C ALA A 156 -0.36 13.19 8.64
N LEU A 157 -0.31 12.81 9.91
CA LEU A 157 0.11 13.62 11.06
C LEU A 157 1.65 13.63 11.28
N GLU A 158 2.43 13.08 10.36
CA GLU A 158 3.90 13.01 10.40
C GLU A 158 4.48 12.30 11.65
N GLN A 159 3.69 11.43 12.29
CA GLN A 159 4.09 10.63 13.46
C GLN A 159 4.87 9.37 13.05
N ASN A 160 6.04 9.55 12.44
CA ASN A 160 6.81 8.47 11.81
C ASN A 160 7.10 7.27 12.73
N ASN A 161 7.40 7.50 14.01
CA ASN A 161 7.65 6.41 14.97
C ASN A 161 6.41 5.56 15.22
N ALA A 162 5.23 6.18 15.26
CA ALA A 162 3.96 5.48 15.39
C ALA A 162 3.65 4.68 14.12
N VAL A 163 3.87 5.26 12.93
CA VAL A 163 3.71 4.57 11.64
C VAL A 163 4.57 3.32 11.57
N ILE A 164 5.85 3.40 11.93
CA ILE A 164 6.77 2.25 11.92
C ILE A 164 6.26 1.14 12.86
N SER A 165 5.82 1.52 14.06
CA SER A 165 5.28 0.58 15.04
C SER A 165 3.99 -0.09 14.56
N MET A 166 3.10 0.68 13.94
CA MET A 166 1.86 0.18 13.35
C MET A 166 2.12 -0.74 12.15
N CYS A 167 3.05 -0.39 11.26
CA CYS A 167 3.46 -1.25 10.15
C CYS A 167 3.95 -2.63 10.64
N ARG A 168 4.71 -2.66 11.74
CA ARG A 168 5.11 -3.92 12.36
C ARG A 168 3.90 -4.71 12.87
N ALA A 169 3.00 -4.07 13.62
CA ALA A 169 1.79 -4.70 14.13
C ALA A 169 0.88 -5.24 13.01
N ILE A 170 0.73 -4.48 11.92
CA ILE A 170 0.00 -4.88 10.70
C ILE A 170 0.63 -6.14 10.10
N LEU A 171 1.96 -6.17 9.93
CA LEU A 171 2.64 -7.34 9.38
C LEU A 171 2.49 -8.57 10.27
N GLU A 172 2.62 -8.41 11.58
CA GLU A 172 2.44 -9.51 12.56
C GLU A 172 1.00 -10.04 12.52
N ALA A 173 -0.01 -9.16 12.57
CA ALA A 173 -1.41 -9.53 12.52
C ALA A 173 -1.83 -10.15 11.17
N ALA A 174 -1.35 -9.60 10.06
CA ALA A 174 -1.59 -10.15 8.72
C ALA A 174 -0.96 -11.53 8.54
N THR A 175 0.26 -11.71 9.06
CA THR A 175 0.94 -13.01 9.03
C THR A 175 0.16 -14.03 9.86
N LYS A 176 -0.28 -13.65 11.08
CA LYS A 176 -1.12 -14.52 11.91
C LYS A 176 -2.41 -14.92 11.21
N ASP A 177 -3.16 -13.97 10.64
CA ASP A 177 -4.39 -14.24 9.88
C ASP A 177 -4.14 -15.21 8.71
N LEU A 178 -3.05 -15.01 7.97
CA LEU A 178 -2.69 -15.91 6.87
C LEU A 178 -2.35 -17.33 7.37
N CYS A 179 -1.67 -17.45 8.51
CA CYS A 179 -1.34 -18.74 9.11
C CYS A 179 -2.59 -19.48 9.60
N GLU A 180 -3.52 -18.78 10.25
CA GLU A 180 -4.79 -19.34 10.69
C GLU A 180 -5.62 -19.81 9.47
N LYS A 181 -5.73 -19.00 8.42
CA LYS A 181 -6.43 -19.37 7.17
C LYS A 181 -5.84 -20.57 6.46
N LYS A 182 -4.52 -20.79 6.59
CA LYS A 182 -3.83 -21.96 6.04
C LYS A 182 -3.80 -23.17 6.99
N GLY A 183 -4.37 -23.04 8.19
CA GLY A 183 -4.41 -24.12 9.18
C GLY A 183 -3.07 -24.36 9.91
N PHE A 184 -2.13 -23.41 9.84
CA PHE A 184 -0.86 -23.50 10.58
C PHE A 184 -1.04 -23.16 12.06
N PHE A 185 -2.00 -22.29 12.38
CA PHE A 185 -2.36 -21.92 13.75
C PHE A 185 -3.82 -22.25 14.02
N GLU A 186 -4.12 -22.67 15.25
CA GLU A 186 -5.50 -22.75 15.72
C GLU A 186 -6.06 -21.33 15.87
N PRO A 187 -7.27 -21.06 15.35
CA PRO A 187 -7.89 -19.74 15.49
C PRO A 187 -8.04 -19.39 16.98
N HIS A 188 -7.61 -18.20 17.36
CA HIS A 188 -7.93 -17.59 18.67
C HIS A 188 -7.36 -18.29 19.92
N ARG A 189 -6.39 -19.21 19.80
CA ARG A 189 -5.56 -19.61 20.96
C ARG A 189 -4.42 -18.62 21.23
N GLU A 190 -3.89 -18.74 22.45
CA GLU A 190 -3.03 -17.83 23.24
C GLU A 190 -2.20 -16.76 22.51
N LYS A 191 -1.97 -15.62 23.19
CA LYS A 191 -1.14 -14.50 22.70
C LYS A 191 0.31 -14.91 22.42
N VAL A 192 0.76 -16.04 22.96
CA VAL A 192 2.08 -16.61 22.75
C VAL A 192 1.93 -17.78 21.78
N ILE A 193 2.38 -17.58 20.54
CA ILE A 193 2.54 -18.68 19.60
C ILE A 193 3.87 -19.35 19.97
N GLU A 194 3.81 -20.56 20.52
CA GLU A 194 5.01 -21.40 20.59
C GLU A 194 5.41 -21.75 19.16
N ILE A 195 6.45 -21.08 18.67
CA ILE A 195 6.98 -21.32 17.35
C ILE A 195 7.82 -22.60 17.43
N ASN A 196 7.18 -23.75 17.17
CA ASN A 196 7.90 -25.00 16.92
C ASN A 196 8.82 -24.79 15.69
N PRO A 197 10.13 -25.08 15.77
CA PRO A 197 11.05 -24.95 14.65
C PRO A 197 10.61 -25.66 13.36
N GLU A 198 9.91 -26.79 13.47
CA GLU A 198 9.38 -27.51 12.31
C GLU A 198 8.24 -26.72 11.65
N VAL A 199 7.30 -26.21 12.45
CA VAL A 199 6.18 -25.37 11.99
C VAL A 199 6.69 -24.07 11.39
N PHE A 200 7.75 -23.47 11.96
CA PHE A 200 8.37 -22.28 11.43
C PHE A 200 9.02 -22.51 10.06
N ASN A 201 9.70 -23.63 9.88
CA ASN A 201 10.33 -23.97 8.61
C ASN A 201 9.28 -24.26 7.53
N GLN A 202 8.17 -24.91 7.89
CA GLN A 202 7.01 -25.07 7.01
C GLN A 202 6.41 -23.71 6.65
N LEU A 203 6.25 -22.82 7.63
CA LEU A 203 5.70 -21.48 7.44
C LEU A 203 6.58 -20.64 6.50
N ILE A 204 7.88 -20.52 6.80
CA ILE A 204 8.84 -19.81 5.95
C ILE A 204 8.81 -20.39 4.52
N GLY A 205 8.77 -21.71 4.38
CA GLY A 205 8.65 -22.37 3.08
C GLY A 205 7.37 -22.03 2.34
N ALA A 206 6.26 -21.81 3.06
CA ALA A 206 4.95 -21.50 2.49
C ALA A 206 4.74 -20.01 2.17
N ILE A 207 5.47 -19.09 2.82
CA ILE A 207 5.30 -17.64 2.65
C ILE A 207 6.46 -16.96 1.92
N SER A 208 7.59 -17.65 1.76
CA SER A 208 8.78 -17.06 1.15
C SER A 208 9.57 -18.09 0.33
N SER A 209 10.19 -17.62 -0.76
CA SER A 209 11.05 -18.44 -1.61
C SER A 209 12.35 -17.69 -1.92
N GLY A 210 13.34 -18.41 -2.47
CA GLY A 210 14.59 -17.85 -2.96
C GLY A 210 15.35 -16.98 -1.93
N LYS A 211 15.71 -15.75 -2.33
CA LYS A 211 16.48 -14.81 -1.50
C LYS A 211 15.73 -14.37 -0.24
N LEU A 212 14.40 -14.22 -0.33
CA LEU A 212 13.57 -13.79 0.80
C LEU A 212 13.55 -14.86 1.90
N LYS A 213 13.38 -16.14 1.50
CA LYS A 213 13.46 -17.29 2.40
C LYS A 213 14.78 -17.33 3.18
N ARG A 214 15.91 -17.22 2.48
CA ARG A 214 17.25 -17.21 3.12
C ARG A 214 17.41 -16.06 4.13
N ARG A 215 16.92 -14.86 3.78
CA ARG A 215 16.98 -13.71 4.67
C ARG A 215 16.08 -13.89 5.90
N ALA A 216 14.87 -14.43 5.74
CA ALA A 216 13.95 -14.71 6.83
C ALA A 216 14.52 -15.76 7.81
N VAL A 217 15.07 -16.87 7.28
CA VAL A 217 15.76 -17.90 8.08
C VAL A 217 16.93 -17.29 8.85
N LYS A 218 17.76 -16.47 8.20
CA LYS A 218 18.89 -15.81 8.86
C LYS A 218 18.42 -14.91 10.01
N ILE A 219 17.44 -14.04 9.78
CA ILE A 219 16.96 -13.11 10.81
C ILE A 219 16.40 -13.89 12.01
N TYR A 220 15.55 -14.89 11.76
CA TYR A 220 14.86 -15.59 12.84
C TYR A 220 15.82 -16.44 13.67
N TYR A 221 16.58 -17.30 13.00
CA TYR A 221 17.52 -18.14 13.68
C TYR A 221 18.68 -17.25 14.16
N ARG A 222 19.53 -16.72 13.28
CA ARG A 222 20.80 -16.12 13.71
C ARG A 222 20.67 -14.83 14.54
N ASP A 223 19.74 -13.94 14.19
CA ASP A 223 19.76 -12.57 14.70
C ASP A 223 18.74 -12.32 15.83
N ALA A 224 17.59 -13.00 15.82
CA ALA A 224 16.49 -12.76 16.77
C ALA A 224 16.45 -13.75 17.95
N CYS A 225 16.93 -14.98 17.78
CA CYS A 225 16.84 -16.02 18.81
C CYS A 225 18.20 -16.67 19.15
N PRO A 226 19.23 -15.90 19.58
CA PRO A 226 20.56 -16.45 19.83
C PRO A 226 20.60 -17.52 20.92
N GLY A 227 19.64 -17.55 21.86
CA GLY A 227 19.55 -18.54 22.94
C GLY A 227 19.10 -19.96 22.51
N LEU A 228 18.40 -20.10 21.38
CA LEU A 228 18.06 -21.41 20.81
C LEU A 228 19.27 -22.14 20.20
N PHE A 229 20.40 -21.44 20.03
CA PHE A 229 21.62 -21.97 19.39
C PHE A 229 22.48 -22.80 20.33
N THR A 230 22.34 -22.60 21.62
CA THR A 230 23.13 -23.32 22.62
C THR A 230 22.61 -24.74 22.88
N GLU A 231 21.32 -25.00 22.66
CA GLU A 231 20.70 -26.30 22.96
C GLU A 231 20.65 -27.23 21.74
N ILE A 232 20.43 -26.68 20.54
CA ILE A 232 20.44 -27.46 19.29
C ILE A 232 21.88 -27.51 18.79
N GLY A 233 22.68 -28.47 19.28
CA GLY A 233 24.12 -28.57 19.00
C GLY A 233 24.51 -28.31 17.53
N GLN A 234 25.67 -27.68 17.32
CA GLN A 234 26.16 -27.14 16.04
C GLN A 234 26.01 -28.09 14.82
N SER A 235 26.07 -29.41 15.01
CA SER A 235 25.96 -30.39 13.91
C SER A 235 24.57 -30.48 13.27
N THR A 236 23.50 -30.24 14.03
CA THR A 236 22.12 -30.24 13.52
C THR A 236 21.83 -28.95 12.76
N GLN A 237 22.49 -27.86 13.16
CA GLN A 237 22.39 -26.54 12.52
C GLN A 237 22.99 -26.53 11.11
N THR A 238 24.18 -27.12 10.93
CA THR A 238 24.82 -27.21 9.61
C THR A 238 23.97 -28.02 8.64
N LYS A 239 23.36 -29.12 9.11
CA LYS A 239 22.48 -29.96 8.29
C LYS A 239 21.19 -29.25 7.86
N LEU A 240 20.59 -28.43 8.74
CA LEU A 240 19.43 -27.60 8.40
C LEU A 240 19.81 -26.49 7.42
N PHE A 241 20.90 -25.76 7.66
CA PHE A 241 21.35 -24.72 6.73
C PHE A 241 21.76 -25.28 5.36
N GLU A 242 22.43 -26.44 5.33
CA GLU A 242 22.79 -27.12 4.09
C GLU A 242 21.57 -27.67 3.35
N SER A 243 20.55 -28.19 4.06
CA SER A 243 19.31 -28.64 3.42
C SER A 243 18.53 -27.49 2.79
N PHE A 244 18.58 -26.29 3.39
CA PHE A 244 18.01 -25.07 2.80
C PHE A 244 18.85 -24.49 1.65
N ALA A 245 20.17 -24.65 1.67
CA ALA A 245 21.06 -24.19 0.60
C ALA A 245 20.98 -25.06 -0.66
N ARG A 246 20.56 -26.33 -0.53
CA ARG A 246 20.51 -27.32 -1.62
C ARG A 246 19.16 -27.40 -2.36
N GLN A 247 18.11 -26.69 -1.95
CA GLN A 247 16.86 -26.67 -2.72
C GLN A 247 17.04 -25.81 -4.00
N PRO A 248 16.86 -26.38 -5.21
CA PRO A 248 16.94 -25.63 -6.45
C PRO A 248 15.85 -24.55 -6.51
N THR A 249 16.22 -23.40 -7.09
CA THR A 249 15.40 -22.19 -7.27
C THR A 249 14.13 -22.44 -8.05
#